data_AF-A0A318TQ25-F1
#
_entry.id   AF-A0A318TQ25-F1
#
_cell.length_a   1.000
_cell.length_b   1.000
_cell.length_c   1.000
_cell.angle_alpha   90.00
_cell.angle_beta   90.00
_cell.angle_gamma   90.00
#
_symmetry.space_group_name_H-M   'P 1'
#
loop_
_entity.id
_entity.type
_entity.pdbx_description
1 polymer ?
#
loop_
_entity_poly.entity_id
_entity_poly.type
_entity_poly.pdbx_seq_one_letter_code
_entity_poly.pdbx_strand_id
1 'polypeptide(L)' 'MNVKETKKQLIISSLFFVLFIIGGSIQIMSSPFLFVRGINLFLVISSAAVLGAFIREFYVVKEKIRNSNN' A
#
# COMPACT_ATOMS: atom_id res chain seq x y z
N MET A 1 -12.42 7.83 -15.23
CA MET A 1 -11.84 6.72 -14.44
C MET A 1 -12.96 5.91 -13.80
N ASN A 2 -13.09 4.63 -14.16
CA ASN A 2 -14.26 3.81 -13.82
C ASN A 2 -14.20 3.36 -12.34
N VAL A 3 -15.24 3.65 -11.56
CA VAL A 3 -15.31 3.40 -10.11
C VAL A 3 -15.10 1.93 -9.74
N LYS A 4 -15.48 1.00 -10.63
CA LYS A 4 -15.31 -0.45 -10.42
C LYS A 4 -13.84 -0.88 -10.52
N GLU A 5 -13.08 -0.25 -11.41
CA GLU A 5 -11.64 -0.50 -11.60
C GLU A 5 -10.83 -0.01 -10.40
N THR A 6 -11.19 1.16 -9.83
CA THR A 6 -10.52 1.69 -8.63
C THR A 6 -10.71 0.78 -7.41
N LYS A 7 -11.92 0.23 -7.22
CA LYS A 7 -12.17 -0.75 -6.13
C LYS A 7 -11.35 -2.03 -6.33
N LYS A 8 -11.26 -2.51 -7.58
CA LYS A 8 -10.48 -3.69 -7.93
C LYS A 8 -8.99 -3.47 -7.70
N GLN A 9 -8.44 -2.31 -8.07
CA GLN A 9 -7.05 -1.91 -7.78
C GLN A 9 -6.75 -1.81 -6.29
N LEU A 10 -7.69 -1.31 -5.48
CA LEU A 10 -7.51 -1.20 -4.03
C LEU A 10 -7.47 -2.57 -3.35
N ILE A 11 -8.31 -3.50 -3.79
CA ILE A 11 -8.28 -4.89 -3.31
C ILE A 11 -6.98 -5.58 -3.74
N ILE A 12 -6.54 -5.39 -4.99
CA ILE A 12 -5.30 -5.99 -5.51
C ILE A 12 -4.06 -5.45 -4.81
N SER A 13 -3.98 -4.15 -4.56
CA SER A 13 -2.85 -3.54 -3.84
C SER A 13 -2.81 -3.98 -2.39
N SER A 14 -3.95 -4.08 -1.71
CA SER A 14 -4.04 -4.65 -0.37
C SER A 14 -3.56 -6.11 -0.33
N LEU A 15 -3.95 -6.93 -1.31
CA LEU A 15 -3.54 -8.34 -1.37
C LEU A 15 -2.03 -8.47 -1.63
N PHE A 16 -1.49 -7.67 -2.54
CA PHE A 16 -0.06 -7.63 -2.84
C PHE A 16 0.77 -7.18 -1.63
N PHE A 17 0.25 -6.21 -0.87
CA PHE A 17 0.88 -5.71 0.34
C PHE A 17 0.99 -6.80 1.41
N VAL A 18 -0.08 -7.57 1.63
CA VAL A 18 -0.05 -8.72 2.56
C VAL A 18 0.96 -9.78 2.10
N LEU A 19 0.99 -10.10 0.80
CA LEU A 19 1.96 -11.05 0.24
C LEU A 19 3.41 -10.57 0.45
N PHE A 20 3.65 -9.27 0.26
CA PHE A 20 4.94 -8.64 0.44
C PHE A 20 5.41 -8.71 1.91
N ILE A 21 4.50 -8.50 2.87
CA ILE A 21 4.81 -8.65 4.30
C ILE A 21 5.18 -10.10 4.64
N ILE A 22 4.44 -11.08 4.12
CA ILE A 22 4.71 -12.50 4.38
C ILE A 22 6.07 -12.90 3.78
N GLY A 23 6.34 -12.53 2.52
CA GLY A 23 7.63 -12.77 1.88
C GLY A 23 8.80 -12.10 2.59
N GLY A 24 8.63 -10.84 2.99
CA GLY A 24 9.61 -10.09 3.78
C GLY A 24 9.86 -10.71 5.15
N SER A 25 8.84 -11.28 5.79
CA SER A 25 8.95 -11.96 7.09
C SER A 25 9.73 -13.27 7.00
N ILE A 26 9.57 -14.02 5.91
CA ILE A 26 10.37 -15.23 5.65
C ILE A 26 11.83 -14.87 5.39
N GLN A 27 12.09 -13.84 4.58
CA GLN A 27 13.44 -13.34 4.29
C GLN A 27 14.15 -12.82 5.55
N ILE A 28 13.39 -12.17 6.43
CA ILE A 28 13.78 -11.76 7.77
C ILE A 28 14.17 -12.98 8.64
N MET A 29 13.38 -14.05 8.60
CA MET A 29 13.63 -15.26 9.41
C MET A 29 14.87 -16.02 8.95
N SER A 30 15.20 -15.96 7.65
CA SER A 30 16.41 -16.58 7.09
C SER A 30 17.66 -15.69 7.18
N SER A 31 17.55 -14.40 7.53
CA SER A 31 18.71 -13.51 7.65
C SER A 31 19.25 -13.48 9.08
N PRO A 32 20.54 -13.79 9.32
CA PRO A 32 21.14 -13.69 10.65
C PRO A 32 21.37 -12.25 11.12
N PHE A 33 21.16 -11.24 10.26
CA PHE A 33 21.45 -9.84 10.55
C PHE A 33 20.21 -9.07 11.03
N LEU A 34 20.16 -8.76 12.32
CA LEU A 34 19.10 -7.95 12.96
C LEU A 34 18.90 -6.57 12.30
N PHE A 35 19.95 -5.99 11.73
CA PHE A 35 19.91 -4.70 11.04
C PHE A 35 19.04 -4.74 9.77
N VAL A 36 19.20 -5.79 8.95
CA VAL A 36 18.40 -6.02 7.75
C VAL A 36 16.93 -6.20 8.13
N ARG A 37 16.68 -6.84 9.27
CA ARG A 37 15.36 -7.03 9.86
C ARG A 37 14.65 -5.71 10.16
N GLY A 38 15.35 -4.77 10.81
CA GLY A 38 14.82 -3.45 11.15
C GLY A 38 14.53 -2.59 9.92
N ILE A 39 15.44 -2.59 8.94
CA ILE A 39 15.25 -1.84 7.69
C ILE A 39 14.05 -2.36 6.91
N ASN A 40 13.88 -3.67 6.81
CA ASN A 40 12.79 -4.25 6.03
C ASN A 40 11.42 -3.96 6.66
N LEU A 41 11.32 -4.02 7.99
CA LEU A 41 10.13 -3.59 8.73
C LEU A 41 9.82 -2.11 8.53
N PHE A 42 10.84 -1.25 8.66
CA PHE A 42 10.68 0.18 8.45
C PHE A 42 10.22 0.51 7.03
N LEU A 43 10.79 -0.17 6.02
CA LEU A 43 10.43 -0.02 4.62
C LEU A 43 8.98 -0.42 4.36
N VAL A 44 8.54 -1.55 4.93
CA VAL A 44 7.15 -2.03 4.84
C VAL A 44 6.19 -1.02 5.45
N ILE A 45 6.44 -0.54 6.66
CA ILE A 45 5.57 0.41 7.37
C ILE A 45 5.49 1.73 6.61
N SER A 46 6.64 2.24 6.15
CA SER A 46 6.73 3.49 5.38
C SER A 46 5.96 3.37 4.06
N SER A 47 6.12 2.24 3.35
CA SER A 47 5.44 1.99 2.09
C SER A 47 3.92 1.86 2.28
N ALA A 48 3.48 1.23 3.38
CA ALA A 48 2.07 1.15 3.76
C ALA A 48 1.46 2.55 4.00
N ALA A 49 2.19 3.40 4.74
CA ALA A 49 1.73 4.74 5.08
C ALA A 49 1.60 5.61 3.83
N VAL A 50 2.59 5.55 2.93
CA VAL A 50 2.55 6.27 1.64
C VAL A 50 1.40 5.78 0.78
N LEU A 51 1.21 4.47 0.65
CA LEU A 51 0.07 3.89 -0.09
C LEU A 51 -1.28 4.34 0.48
N GLY A 52 -1.44 4.30 1.81
CA GLY A 52 -2.66 4.74 2.48
C GLY A 52 -2.95 6.22 2.27
N ALA A 53 -1.93 7.07 2.39
CA ALA A 53 -2.03 8.50 2.10
C ALA A 53 -2.38 8.76 0.63
N PHE A 54 -1.75 8.03 -0.29
CA PHE A 54 -1.99 8.17 -1.72
C PHE A 54 -3.42 7.78 -2.10
N ILE A 55 -3.95 6.69 -1.53
CA ILE A 55 -5.33 6.26 -1.72
C ILE A 55 -6.31 7.32 -1.21
N ARG A 56 -6.03 7.93 -0.06
CA ARG A 56 -6.86 8.98 0.53
C ARG A 56 -6.89 10.23 -0.35
N GLU A 57 -5.72 10.71 -0.75
CA GLU A 57 -5.56 11.88 -1.62
C GLU A 57 -6.28 11.65 -2.95
N PHE A 58 -6.10 10.46 -3.53
CA PHE A 58 -6.73 10.06 -4.78
C PHE A 58 -8.26 10.05 -4.68
N TYR A 59 -8.81 9.57 -3.56
CA TYR A 59 -10.26 9.57 -3.33
C TYR A 59 -10.82 10.99 -3.19
N VAL A 60 -10.13 11.85 -2.42
CA VAL A 60 -10.52 13.25 -2.21
C VAL A 60 -10.50 14.04 -3.52
N VAL A 61 -9.44 13.88 -4.33
CA VAL A 61 -9.34 14.50 -5.67
C VAL A 61 -10.49 14.04 -6.57
N LYS A 62 -10.77 12.74 -6.57
CA LYS A 62 -11.85 12.16 -7.39
C LYS A 62 -13.24 12.67 -6.97
N GLU A 63 -13.46 12.90 -5.67
CA GLU A 63 -14.71 13.47 -5.16
C GLU A 63 -14.83 14.96 -5.52
N LYS A 64 -13.74 15.72 -5.42
CA LYS A 64 -13.69 17.14 -5.79
C LYS A 64 -14.01 17.36 -7.28
N ILE A 65 -13.46 16.51 -8.16
CA ILE A 65 -13.77 16.52 -9.60
C ILE A 65 -15.25 16.19 -9.85
N ARG A 66 -15.84 15.25 -9.08
CA ARG A 66 -17.25 14.86 -9.24
C ARG A 66 -18.22 15.97 -8.84
N ASN A 67 -17.94 16.70 -7.76
CA ASN A 67 -18.77 17.81 -7.30
C ASN A 67 -18.63 19.08 -8.15
N SER A 68 -17.53 19.26 -8.88
CA SER A 68 -17.34 20.42 -9.76
C SER A 68 -18.03 20.28 -11.12
N ASN A 69 -18.48 19.09 -11.51
CA ASN A 69 -19.06 18.79 -12.81
C ASN A 69 -20.58 18.54 -12.73
N ASN A 70 -21.22 19.03 -11.67
CA ASN A 70 -22.63 18.88 -11.30
C ASN A 70 -23.12 20.24 -10.81
#